data_AF-A0A2P8WC54-F1
#
_entry.id   AF-A0A2P8WC54-F1
#
_cell.length_a   1.000
_cell.length_b   1.000
_cell.length_c   1.000
_cell.angle_alpha   90.00
_cell.angle_beta   90.00
_cell.angle_gamma   90.00
#
_symmetry.space_group_name_H-M   'P 1'
#
loop_
_entity.id
_entity.type
_entity.pdbx_description
1 polymer ?
#
loop_
_entity_poly.entity_id
_entity_poly.type
_entity_poly.pdbx_seq_one_letter_code
_entity_poly.pdbx_strand_id
1 'polypeptide(L)'
;MNRREFLQGGMGTIALWPLLGHTPFPQWKVYRRLHLFIVVNREDEIACDLGRAIAHTLAEELPESRAMVTRARDGFRLASLISTKQLDVALLRRSEFAAWQQNASPYDQLEPTDLKQLFAVGDYVLISRDDFLEDHATLLQQALQTHGGEEPLSEYL
;
A
#
# COMPACT_ATOMS: atom_id res chain seq x y z
N MET A 1 31.62 8.08 -60.23
CA MET A 1 32.94 7.77 -59.65
C MET A 1 32.72 7.16 -58.27
N ASN A 2 33.32 5.99 -58.05
CA ASN A 2 33.09 5.02 -56.99
C ASN A 2 33.69 5.39 -55.61
N ARG A 3 32.94 5.04 -54.55
CA ARG A 3 33.32 4.10 -53.47
C ARG A 3 34.78 4.14 -52.97
N ARG A 4 35.15 5.08 -52.11
CA ARG A 4 36.29 4.99 -51.16
C ARG A 4 35.97 5.85 -49.93
N GLU A 5 35.69 5.21 -48.80
CA GLU A 5 36.60 5.12 -47.65
C GLU A 5 36.21 6.11 -46.54
N PHE A 6 35.21 5.77 -45.71
CA PHE A 6 35.16 6.33 -44.36
C PHE A 6 34.34 5.51 -43.36
N LEU A 7 34.37 4.17 -43.41
CA LEU A 7 33.76 3.36 -42.35
C LEU A 7 34.51 2.05 -42.14
N GLN A 8 35.81 2.14 -41.85
CA GLN A 8 36.56 1.04 -41.23
C GLN A 8 37.45 1.59 -40.13
N GLY A 9 37.11 1.24 -38.89
CA GLY A 9 37.83 1.64 -37.69
C GLY A 9 36.92 1.51 -36.47
N GLY A 10 36.50 0.28 -36.18
CA GLY A 10 35.60 -0.03 -35.07
C GLY A 10 36.19 0.43 -33.74
N MET A 11 35.62 1.50 -33.19
CA MET A 11 35.69 1.77 -31.76
C MET A 11 34.69 0.85 -31.08
N GLY A 12 35.16 -0.34 -30.68
CA GLY A 12 34.51 -1.12 -29.66
C GLY A 12 34.52 -0.35 -28.35
N THR A 13 33.50 0.47 -28.12
CA THR A 13 33.07 0.83 -26.78
C THR A 13 31.89 -0.07 -26.46
N ILE A 14 32.18 -1.24 -25.90
CA ILE A 14 31.19 -1.93 -25.07
C ILE A 14 30.95 -0.97 -23.91
N ALA A 15 29.93 -0.13 -24.04
CA ALA A 15 29.40 0.58 -22.89
C ALA A 15 28.83 -0.51 -21.97
N LEU A 16 29.65 -0.91 -20.99
CA LEU A 16 29.14 -1.51 -19.76
C LEU A 16 28.16 -0.48 -19.20
N TRP A 17 26.87 -0.62 -19.50
CA TRP A 17 25.85 -0.07 -18.63
C TRP A 17 25.98 -0.82 -17.31
N PRO A 18 26.39 -0.16 -16.21
CA PRO A 18 26.20 -0.79 -14.92
C PRO A 18 24.69 -0.98 -14.77
N LEU A 19 24.28 -2.24 -14.61
CA LEU A 19 23.01 -2.62 -14.01
C LEU A 19 23.00 -1.99 -12.61
N LEU A 20 22.57 -0.74 -12.52
CA LEU A 20 22.37 -0.05 -11.26
C LEU A 20 21.17 -0.70 -10.59
N GLY A 21 21.46 -1.69 -9.76
CA GLY A 21 20.57 -2.18 -8.70
C GLY A 21 20.37 -1.07 -7.66
N HIS A 22 19.74 0.02 -8.08
CA HIS A 22 19.20 1.04 -7.21
C HIS A 22 17.69 0.97 -7.34
N THR A 23 16.98 0.75 -6.24
CA THR A 23 15.54 0.99 -6.20
C THR A 23 15.33 2.41 -6.73
N PRO A 24 14.52 2.61 -7.77
CA PRO A 24 14.36 3.91 -8.40
C PRO A 24 13.53 4.81 -7.46
N PHE A 25 14.16 5.33 -6.42
CA PHE A 25 13.54 6.10 -5.34
C PHE A 25 12.62 7.23 -5.84
N PRO A 26 12.97 7.99 -6.90
CA PRO A 26 12.06 8.96 -7.50
C PRO A 26 10.80 8.31 -8.11
N GLN A 27 10.96 7.20 -8.84
CA GLN A 27 9.84 6.48 -9.44
C GLN A 27 8.94 5.87 -8.37
N TRP A 28 9.51 5.35 -7.28
CA TRP A 28 8.77 4.84 -6.14
C TRP A 28 7.91 5.92 -5.47
N LYS A 29 8.47 7.13 -5.26
CA LYS A 29 7.73 8.27 -4.69
C LYS A 29 6.53 8.67 -5.54
N VAL A 30 6.67 8.66 -6.87
CA VAL A 30 5.56 8.93 -7.79
C VAL A 30 4.54 7.79 -7.75
N TYR A 31 5.03 6.55 -7.82
CA TYR A 31 4.18 5.36 -7.84
C TYR A 31 3.25 5.28 -6.61
N ARG A 32 3.76 5.57 -5.41
CA ARG A 32 2.96 5.61 -4.18
C ARG A 32 2.02 6.82 -4.04
N ARG A 33 2.20 7.86 -4.86
CA ARG A 33 1.25 8.97 -4.94
C ARG A 33 0.11 8.67 -5.91
N LEU A 34 0.34 7.75 -6.84
CA LEU A 34 -0.64 7.38 -7.87
C LEU A 34 -1.54 6.21 -7.46
N HIS A 35 -1.17 5.46 -6.41
CA HIS A 35 -1.91 4.28 -5.97
C HIS A 35 -2.20 4.37 -4.48
N LEU A 36 -3.44 4.05 -4.12
CA LEU A 36 -3.81 3.78 -2.75
C LEU A 36 -3.34 2.38 -2.35
N PHE A 37 -2.29 2.31 -1.56
CA PHE A 37 -1.83 1.06 -0.98
C PHE A 37 -2.56 0.74 0.31
N ILE A 38 -3.17 -0.44 0.35
CA ILE A 38 -3.71 -1.05 1.56
C ILE A 38 -2.71 -2.10 2.02
N VAL A 39 -1.97 -1.83 3.11
CA VAL A 39 -1.04 -2.82 3.66
C VAL A 39 -1.75 -3.81 4.57
N VAL A 40 -1.45 -5.09 4.38
CA VAL A 40 -1.94 -6.21 5.20
C VAL A 40 -0.76 -7.05 5.71
N ASN A 41 -0.96 -7.74 6.83
CA ASN A 41 -0.02 -8.75 7.29
C ASN A 41 -0.11 -9.97 6.36
N ARG A 42 1.02 -10.37 5.75
CA ARG A 42 1.08 -11.53 4.86
C ARG A 42 0.68 -12.84 5.54
N GLU A 43 0.94 -12.96 6.84
CA GLU A 43 0.65 -14.17 7.62
C GLU A 43 -0.83 -14.26 8.03
N ASP A 44 -1.60 -13.17 7.88
CA ASP A 44 -3.04 -13.17 8.12
C ASP A 44 -3.78 -13.30 6.76
N GLU A 45 -4.15 -14.54 6.43
CA GLU A 45 -4.83 -14.86 5.17
C GLU A 45 -6.18 -14.14 5.05
N ILE A 46 -6.93 -14.03 6.15
CA ILE A 46 -8.23 -13.32 6.17
C ILE A 46 -8.02 -11.84 5.90
N ALA A 47 -6.99 -11.21 6.48
CA ALA A 47 -6.65 -9.82 6.15
C ALA A 47 -6.26 -9.67 4.68
N CYS A 48 -5.56 -10.66 4.10
CA CYS A 48 -5.22 -10.64 2.67
C CYS A 48 -6.46 -10.72 1.78
N ASP A 49 -7.44 -11.54 2.14
CA ASP A 49 -8.68 -11.71 1.38
C ASP A 49 -9.58 -10.48 1.49
N LEU A 50 -9.81 -9.99 2.71
CA LEU A 50 -10.54 -8.75 2.96
C LEU A 50 -9.87 -7.56 2.29
N GLY A 51 -8.54 -7.46 2.34
CA GLY A 51 -7.80 -6.39 1.66
C GLY A 51 -8.04 -6.42 0.15
N ARG A 52 -8.07 -7.61 -0.46
CA ARG A 52 -8.34 -7.76 -1.90
C ARG A 52 -9.78 -7.38 -2.23
N ALA A 53 -10.75 -7.79 -1.41
CA ALA A 53 -12.15 -7.40 -1.57
C ALA A 53 -12.32 -5.87 -1.49
N ILE A 54 -11.73 -5.24 -0.47
CA ILE A 54 -11.76 -3.77 -0.31
C ILE A 54 -11.13 -3.09 -1.53
N ALA A 55 -9.94 -3.55 -1.97
CA ALA A 55 -9.30 -2.97 -3.16
C ALA A 55 -10.14 -3.13 -4.42
N HIS A 56 -10.86 -4.24 -4.57
CA HIS A 56 -11.78 -4.47 -5.68
C HIS A 56 -12.97 -3.53 -5.64
N THR A 57 -13.67 -3.42 -4.50
CA THR A 57 -14.77 -2.46 -4.32
C THR A 57 -14.32 -1.03 -4.61
N LEU A 58 -13.13 -0.63 -4.11
CA LEU A 58 -12.58 0.69 -4.39
C LEU A 58 -12.21 0.89 -5.86
N ALA A 59 -11.85 -0.16 -6.59
CA ALA A 59 -11.59 -0.05 -8.02
C ALA A 59 -12.88 0.16 -8.84
N GLU A 60 -14.01 -0.34 -8.34
CA GLU A 60 -15.33 -0.13 -8.95
C GLU A 60 -15.89 1.25 -8.62
N GLU A 61 -15.82 1.66 -7.34
CA GLU A 61 -16.43 2.89 -6.85
C GLU A 61 -15.53 4.12 -7.00
N LEU A 62 -14.21 3.94 -6.87
CA LEU A 62 -13.20 5.00 -6.90
C LEU A 62 -12.03 4.59 -7.80
N PRO A 63 -12.25 4.40 -9.12
CA PRO A 63 -11.23 3.88 -10.03
C PRO A 63 -9.94 4.73 -10.06
N GLU A 64 -10.03 6.04 -9.81
CA GLU A 64 -8.89 6.96 -9.72
C GLU A 64 -7.99 6.67 -8.51
N SER A 65 -8.51 6.01 -7.46
CA SER A 65 -7.73 5.60 -6.28
C SER A 65 -6.64 4.59 -6.64
N ARG A 66 -6.88 3.81 -7.71
CA ARG A 66 -6.04 2.68 -8.13
C ARG A 66 -5.63 1.81 -6.95
N ALA A 67 -6.61 1.50 -6.11
CA ALA A 67 -6.41 0.77 -4.87
C ALA A 67 -5.77 -0.59 -5.14
N MET A 68 -4.78 -0.95 -4.32
CA MET A 68 -4.17 -2.26 -4.37
C MET A 68 -3.66 -2.71 -3.01
N VAL A 69 -3.61 -4.03 -2.84
CA VAL A 69 -3.08 -4.66 -1.64
C VAL A 69 -1.57 -4.79 -1.75
N THR A 70 -0.87 -4.39 -0.68
CA THR A 70 0.54 -4.74 -0.47
C THR A 70 0.68 -5.55 0.81
N ARG A 71 1.62 -6.48 0.83
CA ARG A 71 1.76 -7.46 1.91
C ARG A 71 3.05 -7.19 2.68
N ALA A 72 2.91 -6.78 3.94
CA ALA A 72 4.02 -6.71 4.88
C ALA A 72 4.40 -8.13 5.32
N ARG A 73 5.67 -8.34 5.67
CA ARG A 73 6.15 -9.66 6.12
C ARG A 73 5.39 -10.17 7.33
N ASP A 74 5.14 -9.29 8.30
CA ASP A 74 4.52 -9.55 9.59
C ASP A 74 3.78 -8.29 10.08
N GLY A 75 3.00 -8.41 11.17
CA GLY A 75 2.22 -7.31 11.75
C GLY A 75 3.08 -6.15 12.27
N PHE A 76 4.27 -6.43 12.81
CA PHE A 76 5.19 -5.37 13.26
C PHE A 76 5.75 -4.58 12.07
N ARG A 77 6.07 -5.25 10.96
CA ARG A 77 6.53 -4.61 9.73
C ARG A 77 5.42 -3.77 9.10
N LEU A 78 4.17 -4.23 9.14
CA LEU A 78 3.00 -3.42 8.75
C LEU A 78 2.97 -2.13 9.56
N ALA A 79 3.04 -2.23 10.88
CA ALA A 79 3.00 -1.06 11.76
C ALA A 79 4.18 -0.11 11.50
N SER A 80 5.39 -0.64 11.34
CA SER A 80 6.58 0.12 10.98
C SER A 80 6.41 0.91 9.66
N LEU A 81 5.78 0.34 8.63
CA LEU A 81 5.57 1.02 7.35
C LEU A 81 4.63 2.23 7.49
N ILE A 82 3.63 2.14 8.35
CA ILE A 82 2.70 3.23 8.64
C ILE A 82 3.37 4.29 9.53
N SER A 83 4.00 3.88 10.63
CA SER A 83 4.68 4.80 11.57
C SER A 83 5.79 5.60 10.89
N THR A 84 6.52 4.99 9.95
CA THR A 84 7.59 5.67 9.19
C THR A 84 7.08 6.39 7.94
N LYS A 85 5.76 6.55 7.79
CA LYS A 85 5.11 7.24 6.67
C LYS A 85 5.47 6.66 5.29
N GLN A 86 5.84 5.38 5.25
CA GLN A 86 6.13 4.66 4.00
C GLN A 86 4.85 4.26 3.29
N LEU A 87 3.76 4.02 4.03
CA LEU A 87 2.41 3.76 3.55
C LEU A 87 1.40 4.52 4.41
N ASP A 88 0.17 4.62 3.93
CA ASP A 88 -0.84 5.53 4.49
C ASP A 88 -2.06 4.82 5.09
N VAL A 89 -2.41 3.64 4.56
CA VAL A 89 -3.60 2.88 4.92
C VAL A 89 -3.24 1.42 5.19
N ALA A 90 -3.80 0.85 6.25
CA ALA A 90 -3.59 -0.54 6.65
C ALA A 90 -4.89 -1.24 7.03
N LEU A 91 -4.95 -2.55 6.82
CA LEU A 91 -6.01 -3.41 7.33
C LEU A 91 -5.38 -4.45 8.27
N LEU A 92 -5.90 -4.51 9.49
CA LEU A 92 -5.39 -5.36 10.57
C LEU A 92 -6.54 -5.72 11.53
N ARG A 93 -6.28 -6.62 12.48
CA ARG A 93 -7.28 -6.96 13.49
C ARG A 93 -7.51 -5.80 14.45
N ARG A 94 -8.72 -5.67 14.96
CA ARG A 94 -9.08 -4.71 16.01
C ARG A 94 -8.21 -4.85 17.25
N SER A 95 -7.83 -6.09 17.61
CA SER A 95 -6.94 -6.36 18.75
C SER A 95 -5.53 -5.79 18.53
N GLU A 96 -4.99 -5.93 17.32
CA GLU A 96 -3.69 -5.36 16.95
C GLU A 96 -3.74 -3.84 16.94
N PHE A 97 -4.81 -3.26 16.37
CA PHE A 97 -5.03 -1.83 16.38
C PHE A 97 -5.11 -1.26 17.81
N ALA A 98 -5.88 -1.90 18.69
CA ALA A 98 -5.99 -1.49 20.09
C ALA A 98 -4.65 -1.60 20.83
N ALA A 99 -3.88 -2.68 20.61
CA ALA A 99 -2.55 -2.85 21.20
C ALA A 99 -1.57 -1.76 20.72
N TRP A 100 -1.63 -1.41 19.44
CA TRP A 100 -0.80 -0.35 18.88
C TRP A 100 -1.18 1.03 19.41
N GLN A 101 -2.46 1.36 19.52
CA GLN A 101 -2.92 2.62 20.13
C GLN A 101 -2.50 2.76 21.60
N GLN A 102 -2.44 1.64 22.32
CA GLN A 102 -1.98 1.60 23.72
C GLN A 102 -0.45 1.61 23.84
N ASN A 103 0.28 1.65 22.72
CA ASN A 103 1.72 1.50 22.66
C ASN A 103 2.21 0.25 23.41
N ALA A 104 1.45 -0.84 23.33
CA ALA A 104 1.79 -2.11 23.94
C ALA A 104 2.82 -2.86 23.07
N SER A 105 3.60 -3.74 23.68
CA SER A 105 4.57 -4.57 22.93
C SER A 105 3.87 -5.40 21.84
N PRO A 106 4.43 -5.51 20.61
CA PRO A 106 5.75 -5.01 20.19
C PRO A 106 5.76 -3.55 19.68
N TYR A 107 4.62 -2.86 19.66
CA TYR A 107 4.48 -1.52 19.08
C TYR A 107 5.16 -0.41 19.90
N ASP A 108 5.50 -0.69 21.16
CA ASP A 108 6.29 0.17 22.05
C ASP A 108 7.66 0.59 21.49
N GLN A 109 8.16 -0.15 20.49
CA GLN A 109 9.41 0.12 19.77
C GLN A 109 9.25 1.07 18.57
N LEU A 110 8.02 1.44 18.22
CA LEU A 110 7.72 2.33 17.10
C LEU A 110 7.55 3.77 17.57
N GLU A 111 7.75 4.70 16.65
CA GLU A 111 7.38 6.11 16.90
C GLU A 111 5.87 6.19 17.17
N PRO A 112 5.44 6.94 18.21
CA PRO A 112 4.03 7.20 18.46
C PRO A 112 3.35 7.71 17.19
N THR A 113 2.29 7.02 16.78
CA THR A 113 1.61 7.30 15.52
C THR A 113 0.13 7.48 15.81
N ASP A 114 -0.39 8.67 15.52
CA ASP A 114 -1.83 8.91 15.58
C ASP A 114 -2.50 8.23 14.39
N LEU A 115 -3.50 7.42 14.69
CA LEU A 115 -4.19 6.56 13.73
C LEU A 115 -5.69 6.81 13.81
N LYS A 116 -6.32 6.86 12.63
CA LYS A 116 -7.76 6.98 12.47
C LYS A 116 -8.33 5.68 11.94
N GLN A 117 -9.46 5.24 12.50
CA GLN A 117 -10.26 4.18 11.89
C GLN A 117 -11.05 4.77 10.71
N LEU A 118 -10.93 4.15 9.54
CA LEU A 118 -11.70 4.49 8.35
C LEU A 118 -12.94 3.61 8.23
N PHE A 119 -12.76 2.29 8.32
CA PHE A 119 -13.84 1.34 8.12
C PHE A 119 -13.60 0.11 8.99
N ALA A 120 -14.66 -0.64 9.29
CA ALA A 120 -14.50 -1.86 10.06
C ALA A 120 -15.46 -2.95 9.58
N VAL A 121 -14.95 -4.17 9.52
CA VAL A 121 -15.68 -5.35 9.04
C VAL A 121 -15.30 -6.53 9.95
N GLY A 122 -16.30 -7.08 10.64
CA GLY A 122 -16.07 -8.09 11.68
C GLY A 122 -14.99 -7.65 12.67
N ASP A 123 -13.98 -8.52 12.85
CA ASP A 123 -12.84 -8.30 13.73
C ASP A 123 -11.69 -7.49 13.11
N TYR A 124 -11.87 -6.99 11.88
CA TYR A 124 -10.87 -6.23 11.15
C TYR A 124 -11.23 -4.75 11.07
N VAL A 125 -10.20 -3.93 11.03
CA VAL A 125 -10.32 -2.48 10.94
C VAL A 125 -9.37 -1.96 9.86
N LEU A 126 -9.92 -1.18 8.94
CA LEU A 126 -9.17 -0.38 7.99
C LEU A 126 -8.83 0.94 8.67
N ILE A 127 -7.55 1.26 8.76
CA ILE A 127 -7.03 2.45 9.44
C ILE A 127 -6.21 3.30 8.48
N SER A 128 -6.04 4.57 8.82
CA SER A 128 -5.07 5.47 8.20
C SER A 128 -4.22 6.18 9.23
N ARG A 129 -3.11 6.76 8.76
CA ARG A 129 -2.40 7.81 9.50
C ARG A 129 -3.33 9.00 9.71
N ASP A 130 -3.17 9.72 10.81
CA ASP A 130 -3.98 10.90 11.11
C ASP A 130 -3.81 12.04 10.08
N ASP A 131 -2.61 12.15 9.50
CA ASP A 131 -2.23 13.11 8.45
C ASP A 131 -2.56 12.64 7.02
N PHE A 132 -3.33 11.56 6.88
CA PHE A 132 -3.93 11.18 5.60
C PHE A 132 -5.01 12.19 5.21
N LEU A 133 -5.07 12.56 3.92
CA LEU A 133 -5.97 13.62 3.43
C LEU A 133 -7.43 13.33 3.81
N GLU A 134 -8.06 14.27 4.51
CA GLU A 134 -9.42 14.10 5.06
C GLU A 134 -10.48 13.86 3.98
N ASP A 135 -10.36 14.55 2.84
CA ASP A 135 -11.22 14.32 1.68
C ASP A 135 -11.10 12.89 1.16
N HIS A 136 -9.87 12.35 1.10
CA HIS A 136 -9.65 10.97 0.66
C HIS A 136 -10.20 9.97 1.68
N ALA A 137 -10.00 10.23 2.98
CA ALA A 137 -10.56 9.40 4.06
C ALA A 137 -12.09 9.35 4.00
N THR A 138 -12.73 10.47 3.66
CA THR A 138 -14.18 10.59 3.52
C THR A 138 -14.69 9.81 2.30
N LEU A 139 -14.01 9.93 1.15
CA LEU A 139 -14.35 9.16 -0.05
C LEU A 139 -14.25 7.65 0.20
N LEU A 140 -13.19 7.19 0.87
CA LEU A 140 -13.03 5.78 1.21
C LEU A 140 -14.16 5.28 2.12
N GLN A 141 -14.53 6.06 3.13
CA GLN A 141 -15.63 5.73 4.02
C GLN A 141 -16.95 5.60 3.27
N GLN A 142 -17.27 6.56 2.41
CA GLN A 142 -18.52 6.55 1.63
C GLN A 142 -18.59 5.37 0.67
N ALA A 143 -17.51 5.10 -0.08
CA ALA A 143 -17.45 3.96 -1.00
C ALA A 143 -17.64 2.62 -0.26
N LEU A 144 -17.01 2.45 0.90
CA LEU A 144 -17.10 1.20 1.67
C LEU A 144 -18.40 1.05 2.46
N GLN A 145 -19.02 2.15 2.92
CA GLN A 145 -20.31 2.10 3.61
C GLN A 145 -21.46 1.78 2.66
N THR A 146 -21.40 2.29 1.44
CA THR A 146 -22.44 2.05 0.42
C THR A 146 -22.52 0.57 0.06
N HIS A 147 -21.36 -0.10 -0.10
CA HIS A 147 -21.32 -1.53 -0.42
C HIS A 147 -21.33 -2.45 0.81
N GLY A 148 -20.69 -2.07 1.91
CA GLY A 148 -20.67 -2.85 3.15
C GLY A 148 -22.00 -2.86 3.92
N GLY A 149 -22.96 -2.01 3.53
CA GLY A 149 -24.31 -1.95 4.09
C GLY A 149 -25.35 -2.79 3.34
N GLU A 150 -25.09 -3.18 2.08
CA GLU A 150 -26.07 -3.84 1.22
C GLU A 150 -25.75 -5.32 0.94
N GLU A 151 -24.48 -5.74 1.02
CA GLU A 151 -24.04 -7.12 0.78
C GLU A 151 -23.02 -7.56 1.84
N PRO A 152 -23.23 -8.67 2.57
CA PRO A 152 -22.22 -9.14 3.50
C PRO A 152 -21.03 -9.67 2.70
N LEU A 153 -19.86 -9.07 2.91
CA LEU A 153 -18.55 -9.49 2.37
C LEU A 153 -18.19 -10.97 2.64
N SER A 154 -19.05 -11.71 3.35
CA SER A 154 -18.99 -13.16 3.54
C SER A 154 -19.24 -14.00 2.30
N GLU A 155 -19.87 -13.46 1.23
CA GLU A 155 -20.05 -14.23 -0.01
C GLU A 155 -18.75 -14.39 -0.83
N TYR A 156 -17.68 -13.69 -0.44
CA TYR A 156 -16.37 -13.76 -1.10
C TYR A 156 -15.32 -14.60 -0.34
N LEU A 157 -15.73 -15.34 0.71
CA LEU A 157 -14.93 -16.29 1.48
C LEU A 157 -15.44 -17.73 1.29
#